data_AF-A0A9P5U848-F1
#
_entry.id   AF-A0A9P5U848-F1
#
_cell.length_a   1.000
_cell.length_b   1.000
_cell.length_c   1.000
_cell.angle_alpha   90.00
_cell.angle_beta   90.00
_cell.angle_gamma   90.00
#
_symmetry.space_group_name_H-M   'P 1'
#
loop_
_entity.id
_entity.type
_entity.pdbx_description
1 polymer ?
#
loop_
_entity_poly.entity_id
_entity_poly.type
_entity_poly.pdbx_seq_one_letter_code
_entity_poly.pdbx_strand_id
1 'polypeptide(L)'
;LKAYLELDSSSRPIWAYIADALLRKCTPKSAKIPDEPGNIPYIQNWQPTSRNLPLSLKSMVKAAKKYSLDYNLLKPSQAIQMNMPLWHHIGEKKDMTQYNNSPTCKCLRQNHQVFEVKDAIAIIGRLDHPTHENHDKCLCTDCLNDRLYSKCKNPHQCATMAARKLNSLQEKWDPQRSTTNEHLDQINLEEGDILFDSRLDAHCLSEGFHVFTAPTTNKCTTPKPIQEHAAPVNDGPETFSTIWCAGKCKGAKSDEATATAGIWLSPGNRLNKSIALPSTLRQSSPTAEAVAVLSA
;
A
#
# COMPACT_ATOMS: atom_id res chain seq x y z
N LEU A 1 9.10 11.95 16.02
CA LEU A 1 8.87 11.31 14.72
C LEU A 1 7.62 10.43 14.76
N LYS A 2 7.55 9.40 15.61
CA LYS A 2 6.33 8.55 15.72
C LYS A 2 5.01 9.35 15.79
N ALA A 3 4.85 10.23 16.77
CA ALA A 3 3.66 11.07 16.91
C ALA A 3 3.38 12.04 15.73
N TYR A 4 4.38 12.32 14.88
CA TYR A 4 4.17 13.12 13.67
C TYR A 4 3.55 12.29 12.53
N LEU A 5 3.90 11.00 12.48
CA LEU A 5 3.48 10.04 11.46
C LEU A 5 2.09 9.44 11.73
N GLU A 6 1.45 9.77 12.85
CA GLU A 6 0.06 9.44 13.15
C GLU A 6 -0.87 10.40 12.37
N LEU A 7 -1.04 10.16 11.07
CA LEU A 7 -1.73 11.06 10.14
C LEU A 7 -3.25 11.07 10.28
N ASP A 8 -3.82 9.94 10.68
CA ASP A 8 -5.27 9.71 10.68
C ASP A 8 -5.90 9.81 12.07
N SER A 9 -5.08 9.91 13.12
CA SER A 9 -5.58 9.85 14.47
C SER A 9 -6.27 11.15 14.86
N SER A 10 -7.42 11.04 15.53
CA SER A 10 -7.99 12.16 16.30
C SER A 10 -7.04 12.66 17.40
N SER A 11 -6.02 11.86 17.75
CA SER A 11 -4.92 12.23 18.63
C SER A 11 -3.72 12.90 17.92
N ARG A 12 -3.80 13.19 16.61
CA ARG A 12 -2.69 13.84 15.89
C ARG A 12 -2.38 15.18 16.56
N PRO A 13 -1.17 15.35 17.10
CA PRO A 13 -0.90 16.50 17.96
C PRO A 13 -0.86 17.79 17.15
N ILE A 14 -1.36 18.90 17.72
CA ILE A 14 -1.45 20.21 17.05
C ILE A 14 -0.12 20.64 16.42
N TRP A 15 1.01 20.37 17.09
CA TRP A 15 2.33 20.72 16.59
C TRP A 15 2.68 20.01 15.26
N ALA A 16 2.07 18.86 14.94
CA ALA A 16 2.29 18.15 13.69
C ALA A 16 1.75 18.95 12.49
N TYR A 17 0.61 19.63 12.63
CA TYR A 17 0.08 20.53 11.60
C TYR A 17 0.98 21.75 11.38
N ILE A 18 1.56 22.29 12.47
CA ILE A 18 2.58 23.34 12.38
C ILE A 18 3.83 22.80 11.69
N ALA A 19 4.24 21.58 12.02
CA ALA A 19 5.37 20.91 11.37
C ALA A 19 5.13 20.73 9.86
N ASP A 20 3.94 20.33 9.43
CA ASP A 20 3.58 20.23 8.01
C ASP A 20 3.77 21.58 7.29
N ALA A 21 3.27 22.67 7.87
CA ALA A 21 3.46 24.01 7.31
C ALA A 21 4.95 24.42 7.20
N LEU A 22 5.78 24.06 8.19
CA LEU A 22 7.21 24.38 8.15
C LEU A 22 7.98 23.49 7.17
N LEU A 23 7.62 22.20 7.07
CA LEU A 23 8.26 21.25 6.18
C LEU A 23 7.93 21.54 4.71
N ARG A 24 6.71 22.01 4.40
CA ARG A 24 6.30 22.45 3.06
C ARG A 24 7.14 23.61 2.53
N LYS A 25 7.50 24.56 3.39
CA LYS A 25 8.42 25.65 3.03
C LYS A 25 9.85 25.19 2.73
N CYS A 26 10.17 23.95 3.09
CA CYS A 26 11.49 23.36 2.94
C CYS A 26 11.54 22.31 1.82
N THR A 27 10.65 22.35 0.84
CA THR A 27 10.68 21.47 -0.34
C THR A 27 11.97 21.66 -1.16
N PRO A 28 12.52 20.59 -1.78
CA PRO A 28 13.66 20.72 -2.67
C PRO A 28 13.31 21.59 -3.88
N LYS A 29 14.14 22.59 -4.20
CA LYS A 29 13.94 23.45 -5.38
C LYS A 29 13.86 22.67 -6.69
N SER A 30 14.59 21.56 -6.79
CA SER A 30 14.57 20.64 -7.94
C SER A 30 13.21 20.00 -8.17
N ALA A 31 12.41 19.80 -7.12
CA ALA A 31 11.11 19.14 -7.20
C ALA A 31 9.98 20.09 -7.65
N LYS A 32 10.23 21.42 -7.67
CA LYS A 32 9.26 22.45 -8.09
C LYS A 32 7.88 22.26 -7.45
N ILE A 33 7.85 21.95 -6.16
CA ILE A 33 6.63 21.70 -5.38
C ILE A 33 6.14 23.05 -4.83
N PRO A 34 4.92 23.49 -5.16
CA PRO A 34 4.31 24.70 -4.59
C PRO A 34 4.01 24.54 -3.08
N ASP A 35 3.93 25.65 -2.34
CA ASP A 35 3.54 25.62 -0.92
C ASP A 35 2.00 25.55 -0.79
N GLU A 36 1.46 24.34 -0.59
CA GLU A 36 0.02 24.06 -0.66
C GLU A 36 -0.42 23.09 0.45
N PRO A 37 -1.66 23.16 0.97
CA PRO A 37 -2.15 22.33 2.07
C PRO A 37 -2.01 20.82 1.86
N GLY A 38 -2.17 20.33 0.64
CA GLY A 38 -2.06 18.92 0.30
C GLY A 38 -0.64 18.34 0.34
N ASN A 39 0.39 19.15 0.61
CA ASN A 39 1.77 18.69 0.62
C ASN A 39 2.18 18.16 2.01
N ILE A 40 2.06 16.84 2.18
CA ILE A 40 2.41 16.11 3.40
C ILE A 40 3.69 15.29 3.15
N PRO A 41 4.80 15.61 3.82
CA PRO A 41 6.04 14.85 3.74
C PRO A 41 5.86 13.35 4.00
N TYR A 42 6.74 12.54 3.42
CA TYR A 42 6.83 11.09 3.61
C TYR A 42 5.73 10.21 3.00
N ILE A 43 4.55 10.76 2.67
CA ILE A 43 3.51 10.03 1.89
C ILE A 43 3.45 10.45 0.42
N GLN A 44 4.31 11.38 0.03
CA GLN A 44 4.50 11.87 -1.34
C GLN A 44 5.93 11.58 -1.82
N ASN A 45 6.16 11.69 -3.13
CA ASN A 45 7.42 11.35 -3.79
C ASN A 45 8.57 12.35 -3.57
N TRP A 46 8.50 13.17 -2.53
CA TRP A 46 9.48 14.20 -2.18
C TRP A 46 9.79 14.20 -0.69
N GLN A 47 10.92 14.80 -0.33
CA GLN A 47 11.41 14.84 1.04
C GLN A 47 11.89 16.24 1.41
N PRO A 48 11.57 16.77 2.60
CA PRO A 48 11.95 18.11 3.01
C PRO A 48 13.46 18.22 3.24
N THR A 49 13.98 19.40 2.94
CA THR A 49 15.36 19.79 3.27
C THR A 49 15.44 20.25 4.73
N SER A 50 16.59 20.05 5.37
CA SER A 50 16.76 20.29 6.81
C SER A 50 17.48 21.60 7.16
N ARG A 51 17.76 22.45 6.16
CA ARG A 51 18.62 23.63 6.31
C ARG A 51 17.95 24.74 7.14
N ASN A 52 16.68 25.04 6.86
CA ASN A 52 15.95 26.17 7.43
C ASN A 52 14.89 25.74 8.46
N LEU A 53 15.01 24.51 8.99
CA LEU A 53 14.07 23.98 9.98
C LEU A 53 14.55 24.27 11.41
N PRO A 54 13.62 24.50 12.36
CA PRO A 54 13.92 24.48 13.79
C PRO A 54 14.64 23.19 14.21
N LEU A 55 15.44 23.26 15.28
CA LEU A 55 16.27 22.14 15.74
C LEU A 55 15.48 20.83 15.93
N SER A 56 14.27 20.91 16.48
CA SER A 56 13.39 19.75 16.67
C SER A 56 13.01 19.06 15.36
N LEU A 57 12.56 19.83 14.36
CA LEU A 57 12.21 19.30 13.03
C LEU A 57 13.44 18.85 12.24
N LYS A 58 14.57 19.53 12.40
CA LYS A 58 15.85 19.12 11.81
C LYS A 58 16.27 17.73 12.33
N SER A 59 16.15 17.50 13.63
CA SER A 59 16.39 16.19 14.25
C SER A 59 15.39 15.14 13.76
N MET A 60 14.11 15.51 13.58
CA MET A 60 13.09 14.62 13.04
C MET A 60 13.41 14.17 11.60
N VAL A 61 13.75 15.11 10.71
CA VAL A 61 14.14 14.80 9.33
C VAL A 61 15.42 13.95 9.28
N LYS A 62 16.39 14.23 10.15
CA LYS A 62 17.61 13.40 10.28
C LYS A 62 17.29 11.99 10.76
N ALA A 63 16.39 11.83 11.74
CA ALA A 63 15.97 10.52 12.22
C ALA A 63 15.27 9.72 11.12
N ALA A 64 14.34 10.33 10.39
CA ALA A 64 13.67 9.69 9.25
C ALA A 64 14.68 9.19 8.20
N LYS A 65 15.71 9.98 7.89
CA LYS A 65 16.79 9.56 6.98
C LYS A 65 17.68 8.47 7.55
N LYS A 66 18.09 8.60 8.82
CA LYS A 66 18.97 7.63 9.51
C LYS A 66 18.36 6.24 9.55
N TYR A 67 17.05 6.18 9.75
CA TYR A 67 16.29 4.94 9.89
C TYR A 67 15.59 4.52 8.60
N SER A 68 15.93 5.11 7.45
CA SER A 68 15.30 4.80 6.16
C SER A 68 13.78 4.73 6.26
N LEU A 69 13.15 5.80 6.75
CA LEU A 69 11.69 5.88 6.79
C LEU A 69 11.14 5.79 5.37
N ASP A 70 10.27 4.81 5.13
CA ASP A 70 9.59 4.57 3.87
C ASP A 70 8.07 4.50 4.10
N TYR A 71 7.32 4.74 3.03
CA TYR A 71 5.86 4.64 3.03
C TYR A 71 5.41 3.59 2.02
N ASN A 72 4.93 2.45 2.54
CA ASN A 72 4.45 1.36 1.72
C ASN A 72 3.31 0.62 2.41
N LEU A 73 2.14 0.60 1.77
CA LEU A 73 1.01 -0.21 2.18
C LEU A 73 0.90 -1.40 1.26
N LEU A 74 0.81 -2.64 1.76
CA LEU A 74 0.67 -3.80 0.87
C LEU A 74 -0.65 -3.74 0.09
N LYS A 75 -1.76 -3.54 0.82
CA LYS A 75 -3.11 -3.41 0.27
C LYS A 75 -3.80 -2.19 0.89
N PRO A 76 -3.69 -1.00 0.26
CA PRO A 76 -4.40 0.17 0.76
C PRO A 76 -5.90 -0.01 0.53
N SER A 77 -6.71 0.22 1.57
CA SER A 77 -8.17 0.28 1.41
C SER A 77 -8.58 1.46 0.52
N GLN A 78 -9.79 1.41 -0.03
CA GLN A 78 -10.33 2.50 -0.84
C GLN A 78 -10.36 3.83 -0.08
N ALA A 79 -10.67 3.79 1.22
CA ALA A 79 -10.65 4.96 2.09
C ALA A 79 -9.26 5.61 2.17
N ILE A 80 -8.20 4.79 2.29
CA ILE A 80 -6.81 5.26 2.24
C ILE A 80 -6.51 5.86 0.87
N GLN A 81 -6.80 5.15 -0.22
CA GLN A 81 -6.53 5.63 -1.57
C GLN A 81 -7.18 6.99 -1.85
N MET A 82 -8.42 7.19 -1.38
CA MET A 82 -9.15 8.45 -1.50
C MET A 82 -8.53 9.62 -0.72
N ASN A 83 -7.94 9.36 0.45
CA ASN A 83 -7.33 10.38 1.31
C ASN A 83 -5.84 10.64 0.98
N MET A 84 -5.26 9.94 0.00
CA MET A 84 -3.89 10.19 -0.43
C MET A 84 -3.77 11.53 -1.18
N PRO A 85 -2.65 12.26 -1.03
CA PRO A 85 -2.39 13.47 -1.81
C PRO A 85 -2.29 13.17 -3.31
N LEU A 86 -3.11 13.85 -4.12
CA LEU A 86 -3.12 13.66 -5.58
C LEU A 86 -1.82 14.11 -6.25
N TRP A 87 -1.25 15.19 -5.74
CA TRP A 87 -0.05 15.82 -6.30
C TRP A 87 1.19 15.17 -5.74
N HIS A 88 2.23 15.02 -6.57
CA HIS A 88 3.47 14.36 -6.15
C HIS A 88 3.23 12.99 -5.50
N HIS A 89 2.20 12.28 -5.97
CA HIS A 89 1.72 11.03 -5.39
C HIS A 89 2.82 9.95 -5.43
N ILE A 90 2.91 9.12 -4.39
CA ILE A 90 3.94 8.08 -4.27
C ILE A 90 3.82 6.99 -5.34
N GLY A 91 2.58 6.65 -5.69
CA GLY A 91 2.19 5.74 -6.77
C GLY A 91 2.14 6.32 -8.18
N GLU A 92 2.74 7.49 -8.44
CA GLU A 92 2.75 8.05 -9.80
C GLU A 92 3.68 7.23 -10.72
N LYS A 93 3.19 6.87 -11.92
CA LYS A 93 3.95 6.10 -12.91
C LYS A 93 5.14 6.92 -13.42
N LYS A 94 6.33 6.31 -13.48
CA LYS A 94 7.60 7.02 -13.78
C LYS A 94 7.82 7.34 -15.25
N ASP A 95 7.17 6.59 -16.13
CA ASP A 95 7.17 6.73 -17.58
C ASP A 95 6.30 7.91 -18.06
N MET A 96 5.41 8.42 -17.20
CA MET A 96 4.54 9.54 -17.51
C MET A 96 5.20 10.89 -17.20
N THR A 97 5.00 11.86 -18.11
CA THR A 97 5.43 13.25 -17.88
C THR A 97 4.63 13.84 -16.72
N GLN A 98 5.33 14.41 -15.73
CA GLN A 98 4.68 15.04 -14.58
C GLN A 98 4.08 16.41 -14.94
N TYR A 99 2.75 16.49 -14.96
CA TYR A 99 2.02 17.73 -15.29
C TYR A 99 1.68 18.62 -14.07
N ASN A 100 2.33 18.39 -12.93
CA ASN A 100 1.98 19.03 -11.66
C ASN A 100 1.95 20.57 -11.75
N ASN A 101 2.76 21.19 -12.61
CA ASN A 101 2.90 22.64 -12.70
C ASN A 101 2.22 23.31 -13.90
N SER A 102 1.41 22.57 -14.68
CA SER A 102 0.66 23.18 -15.80
C SER A 102 -0.32 24.26 -15.31
N PRO A 103 -0.71 25.24 -16.15
CA PRO A 103 -1.71 26.23 -15.77
C PRO A 103 -3.04 25.62 -15.31
N THR A 104 -3.48 24.54 -15.95
CA THR A 104 -4.69 23.80 -15.56
C THR A 104 -4.53 23.13 -14.20
N CYS A 105 -3.38 22.51 -13.93
CA CYS A 105 -3.10 21.92 -12.61
C CYS A 105 -3.02 22.98 -11.51
N LYS A 106 -2.50 24.18 -11.81
CA LYS A 106 -2.55 25.31 -10.87
C LYS A 106 -3.99 25.74 -10.59
N CYS A 107 -4.84 25.82 -11.62
CA CYS A 107 -6.27 26.11 -11.46
C CYS A 107 -6.95 25.06 -10.57
N LEU A 108 -6.70 23.77 -10.80
CA LEU A 108 -7.26 22.70 -9.97
C LEU A 108 -6.94 22.89 -8.47
N ARG A 109 -5.71 23.30 -8.14
CA ARG A 109 -5.30 23.48 -6.74
C ARG A 109 -5.76 24.79 -6.12
N GLN A 110 -5.66 25.88 -6.86
CA GLN A 110 -5.92 27.22 -6.33
C GLN A 110 -7.39 27.60 -6.36
N ASN A 111 -8.09 27.19 -7.42
CA ASN A 111 -9.48 27.59 -7.65
C ASN A 111 -10.45 26.49 -7.24
N HIS A 112 -10.16 25.23 -7.60
CA HIS A 112 -11.04 24.10 -7.26
C HIS A 112 -10.64 23.38 -5.97
N GLN A 113 -9.55 23.80 -5.31
CA GLN A 113 -9.07 23.23 -4.04
C GLN A 113 -8.84 21.71 -4.08
N VAL A 114 -8.40 21.18 -5.23
CA VAL A 114 -8.10 19.76 -5.39
C VAL A 114 -6.75 19.44 -4.76
N PHE A 115 -6.73 18.68 -3.68
CA PHE A 115 -5.49 18.26 -3.01
C PHE A 115 -5.37 16.75 -2.86
N GLU A 116 -6.48 16.07 -2.62
CA GLU A 116 -6.57 14.63 -2.40
C GLU A 116 -7.17 13.92 -3.61
N VAL A 117 -7.02 12.60 -3.66
CA VAL A 117 -7.58 11.76 -4.73
C VAL A 117 -9.11 11.88 -4.77
N LYS A 118 -9.79 11.95 -3.61
CA LYS A 118 -11.25 12.14 -3.53
C LYS A 118 -11.72 13.44 -4.19
N ASP A 119 -10.96 14.53 -4.04
CA ASP A 119 -11.29 15.81 -4.66
C ASP A 119 -11.23 15.70 -6.19
N ALA A 120 -10.24 14.96 -6.71
CA ALA A 120 -10.12 14.71 -8.14
C ALA A 120 -11.33 13.92 -8.67
N ILE A 121 -11.73 12.86 -7.97
CA ILE A 121 -12.88 12.03 -8.34
C ILE A 121 -14.16 12.85 -8.37
N ALA A 122 -14.37 13.71 -7.36
CA ALA A 122 -15.53 14.60 -7.31
C ALA A 122 -15.59 15.52 -8.53
N ILE A 123 -14.45 16.06 -8.98
CA ILE A 123 -14.42 16.86 -10.21
C ILE A 123 -14.64 16.01 -11.46
N ILE A 124 -14.04 14.82 -11.53
CA ILE A 124 -14.12 13.92 -12.69
C ILE A 124 -15.57 13.48 -12.95
N GLY A 125 -16.34 13.22 -11.88
CA GLY A 125 -17.72 12.71 -12.00
C GLY A 125 -18.65 13.58 -12.85
N ARG A 126 -18.35 14.88 -13.03
CA ARG A 126 -19.14 15.75 -13.92
C ARG A 126 -19.02 15.39 -15.39
N LEU A 127 -17.92 14.75 -15.80
CA LEU A 127 -17.69 14.38 -17.21
C LEU A 127 -18.71 13.36 -17.69
N ASP A 128 -19.25 12.58 -16.77
CA ASP A 128 -20.28 11.56 -17.02
C ASP A 128 -21.71 12.12 -16.82
N HIS A 129 -21.85 13.40 -16.44
CA HIS A 129 -23.16 13.98 -16.19
C HIS A 129 -23.93 14.18 -17.51
N PRO A 130 -25.21 13.79 -17.62
CA PRO A 130 -25.96 13.81 -18.88
C PRO A 130 -26.05 15.19 -19.56
N THR A 131 -25.98 16.26 -18.76
CA THR A 131 -26.06 17.65 -19.24
C THR A 131 -24.70 18.28 -19.50
N HIS A 132 -23.59 17.53 -19.33
CA HIS A 132 -22.24 18.03 -19.53
C HIS A 132 -21.86 17.96 -21.00
N GLU A 133 -21.15 18.98 -21.48
CA GLU A 133 -20.72 19.11 -22.87
C GLU A 133 -19.19 19.30 -22.92
N ASN A 134 -18.55 18.74 -23.94
CA ASN A 134 -17.09 18.69 -24.07
C ASN A 134 -16.47 20.00 -24.60
N HIS A 135 -16.78 21.12 -23.95
CA HIS A 135 -16.19 22.42 -24.26
C HIS A 135 -16.15 23.36 -23.04
N ASP A 136 -15.39 24.45 -23.17
CA ASP A 136 -15.14 25.45 -22.12
C ASP A 136 -16.39 26.21 -21.67
N LYS A 137 -17.37 26.36 -22.56
CA LYS A 137 -18.65 27.05 -22.36
C LYS A 137 -19.82 26.16 -21.92
N CYS A 138 -19.59 24.90 -21.53
CA CYS A 138 -20.66 23.98 -21.10
C CYS A 138 -21.58 24.63 -20.05
N LEU A 139 -22.90 24.52 -20.22
CA LEU A 139 -23.91 25.18 -19.37
C LEU A 139 -24.43 24.30 -18.21
N CYS A 140 -23.79 23.15 -17.93
CA CYS A 140 -24.17 22.36 -16.76
C CYS A 140 -23.92 23.13 -15.46
N THR A 141 -24.69 22.80 -14.41
CA THR A 141 -24.64 23.47 -13.11
C THR A 141 -23.23 23.53 -12.55
N ASP A 142 -22.46 22.44 -12.62
CA ASP A 142 -21.09 22.38 -12.09
C ASP A 142 -20.12 23.30 -12.86
N CYS A 143 -20.19 23.30 -14.19
CA CYS A 143 -19.36 24.18 -15.01
C CYS A 143 -19.72 25.65 -14.82
N LEU A 144 -21.00 25.97 -14.67
CA LEU A 144 -21.45 27.33 -14.36
C LEU A 144 -20.94 27.78 -12.99
N ASN A 145 -21.10 26.95 -11.97
CA ASN A 145 -20.62 27.23 -10.61
C ASN A 145 -19.11 27.46 -10.59
N ASP A 146 -18.33 26.65 -11.31
CA ASP A 146 -16.88 26.83 -11.36
C ASP A 146 -16.44 28.10 -12.08
N ARG A 147 -17.17 28.54 -13.10
CA ARG A 147 -16.89 29.82 -13.75
C ARG A 147 -17.25 31.00 -12.84
N LEU A 148 -18.38 30.92 -12.14
CA LEU A 148 -18.90 32.01 -11.32
C LEU A 148 -18.18 32.15 -9.97
N TYR A 149 -18.00 31.04 -9.25
CA TYR A 149 -17.50 31.04 -7.88
C TYR A 149 -16.02 30.68 -7.79
N SER A 150 -15.59 29.66 -8.54
CA SER A 150 -14.18 29.22 -8.56
C SER A 150 -13.30 30.08 -9.48
N LYS A 151 -13.89 30.98 -10.28
CA LYS A 151 -13.18 31.80 -11.29
C LYS A 151 -12.38 30.95 -12.30
N CYS A 152 -12.84 29.73 -12.58
CA CYS A 152 -12.23 28.85 -13.55
C CYS A 152 -12.60 29.29 -14.97
N LYS A 153 -11.62 29.37 -15.88
CA LYS A 153 -11.89 29.75 -17.28
C LYS A 153 -12.40 28.58 -18.13
N ASN A 154 -11.99 27.36 -17.79
CA ASN A 154 -12.34 26.17 -18.56
C ASN A 154 -12.51 24.96 -17.61
N PRO A 155 -13.72 24.80 -17.03
CA PRO A 155 -14.00 23.70 -16.10
C PRO A 155 -13.85 22.32 -16.75
N HIS A 156 -14.25 22.16 -18.02
CA HIS A 156 -14.09 20.90 -18.75
C HIS A 156 -12.61 20.49 -18.83
N GLN A 157 -11.72 21.41 -19.20
CA GLN A 157 -10.28 21.13 -19.26
C GLN A 157 -9.71 20.77 -17.88
N CYS A 158 -10.21 21.40 -16.81
CA CYS A 158 -9.82 21.05 -15.44
C CYS A 158 -10.24 19.63 -15.09
N ALA A 159 -11.48 19.24 -15.39
CA ALA A 159 -11.96 17.88 -15.14
C ALA A 159 -11.20 16.82 -15.96
N THR A 160 -10.96 17.08 -17.24
CA THR A 160 -10.15 16.21 -18.09
C THR A 160 -8.70 16.10 -17.60
N MET A 161 -8.12 17.19 -17.08
CA MET A 161 -6.78 17.16 -16.47
C MET A 161 -6.76 16.37 -15.15
N ALA A 162 -7.80 16.49 -14.32
CA ALA A 162 -7.95 15.69 -13.11
C ALA A 162 -8.03 14.19 -13.44
N ALA A 163 -8.81 13.81 -14.45
CA ALA A 163 -8.90 12.44 -14.95
C ALA A 163 -7.54 11.93 -15.45
N ARG A 164 -6.81 12.74 -16.24
CA ARG A 164 -5.45 12.39 -16.67
C ARG A 164 -4.49 12.19 -15.50
N LYS A 165 -4.60 13.02 -14.46
CA LYS A 165 -3.77 12.90 -13.26
C LYS A 165 -4.11 11.62 -12.49
N LEU A 166 -5.38 11.28 -12.31
CA LEU A 166 -5.79 10.05 -11.66
C LEU A 166 -5.30 8.81 -12.44
N ASN A 167 -5.44 8.80 -13.76
CA ASN A 167 -4.97 7.72 -14.62
C ASN A 167 -3.43 7.57 -14.66
N SER A 168 -2.69 8.58 -14.23
CA SER A 168 -1.23 8.51 -14.07
C SER A 168 -0.78 7.73 -12.84
N LEU A 169 -1.70 7.38 -11.94
CA LEU A 169 -1.43 6.55 -10.77
C LEU A 169 -1.33 5.07 -11.17
N GLN A 170 -0.50 4.34 -10.44
CA GLN A 170 -0.44 2.88 -10.48
C GLN A 170 -1.76 2.29 -9.96
N GLU A 171 -2.14 1.13 -10.46
CA GLU A 171 -3.40 0.44 -10.13
C GLU A 171 -3.63 0.26 -8.63
N LYS A 172 -2.56 -0.08 -7.88
CA LYS A 172 -2.57 -0.17 -6.42
C LYS A 172 -3.11 1.09 -5.71
N TRP A 173 -3.00 2.25 -6.33
CA TRP A 173 -3.36 3.55 -5.75
C TRP A 173 -4.59 4.18 -6.44
N ASP A 174 -5.22 3.46 -7.35
CA ASP A 174 -6.41 3.92 -8.06
C ASP A 174 -7.67 3.38 -7.37
N PRO A 175 -8.46 4.22 -6.67
CA PRO A 175 -9.65 3.78 -5.95
C PRO A 175 -10.84 3.40 -6.85
N GLN A 176 -10.72 3.61 -8.16
CA GLN A 176 -11.72 3.17 -9.13
C GLN A 176 -11.50 1.71 -9.56
N ARG A 177 -10.37 1.10 -9.17
CA ARG A 177 -10.02 -0.28 -9.48
C ARG A 177 -10.17 -1.16 -8.25
N SER A 178 -10.95 -2.23 -8.35
CA SER A 178 -11.06 -3.23 -7.30
C SER A 178 -9.77 -4.04 -7.20
N THR A 179 -9.08 -3.96 -6.07
CA THR A 179 -8.00 -4.90 -5.70
C THR A 179 -8.60 -6.21 -5.15
N THR A 180 -9.42 -6.89 -5.95
CA THR A 180 -9.91 -8.23 -5.62
C THR A 180 -8.85 -9.25 -5.97
N ASN A 181 -8.15 -9.78 -4.96
CA ASN A 181 -7.48 -11.07 -5.09
C ASN A 181 -8.57 -12.15 -4.92
N GLU A 182 -9.19 -12.58 -6.01
CA GLU A 182 -10.20 -13.64 -6.05
C GLU A 182 -9.69 -15.00 -5.53
N HIS A 183 -8.40 -15.13 -5.22
CA HIS A 183 -7.75 -16.41 -4.95
C HIS A 183 -7.85 -16.91 -3.49
N LEU A 184 -8.25 -16.05 -2.54
CA LEU A 184 -8.24 -16.41 -1.10
C LEU A 184 -9.62 -16.73 -0.54
N ASP A 185 -10.70 -16.34 -1.22
CA ASP A 185 -12.07 -16.54 -0.75
C ASP A 185 -12.58 -17.99 -0.96
N GLN A 186 -11.76 -18.88 -1.52
CA GLN A 186 -12.13 -20.28 -1.83
C GLN A 186 -11.47 -21.33 -0.91
N ILE A 187 -10.85 -20.93 0.20
CA ILE A 187 -10.27 -21.90 1.14
C ILE A 187 -11.36 -22.34 2.12
N ASN A 188 -11.93 -23.53 1.90
CA ASN A 188 -12.80 -24.20 2.87
C ASN A 188 -11.99 -24.54 4.12
N LEU A 189 -12.23 -23.83 5.22
CA LEU A 189 -11.59 -24.07 6.51
C LEU A 189 -12.41 -25.04 7.36
N GLU A 190 -11.76 -26.02 7.97
CA GLU A 190 -12.37 -26.85 9.02
C GLU A 190 -12.35 -26.13 10.38
N GLU A 191 -13.22 -26.57 11.29
CA GLU A 191 -13.47 -25.93 12.58
C GLU A 191 -12.26 -26.08 13.54
N GLY A 192 -11.39 -25.07 13.56
CA GLY A 192 -10.20 -25.02 14.41
C GLY A 192 -8.93 -24.52 13.72
N ASP A 193 -8.97 -24.33 12.39
CA ASP A 193 -7.85 -23.77 11.63
C ASP A 193 -7.75 -22.27 11.85
N ILE A 194 -6.58 -21.83 12.29
CA ILE A 194 -6.22 -20.40 12.28
C ILE A 194 -5.73 -20.11 10.87
N LEU A 195 -6.65 -19.71 9.97
CA LEU A 195 -6.24 -19.14 8.70
C LEU A 195 -5.31 -17.98 9.01
N PHE A 196 -4.11 -17.98 8.42
CA PHE A 196 -3.31 -16.76 8.38
C PHE A 196 -4.20 -15.70 7.73
N ASP A 197 -4.64 -14.72 8.52
CA ASP A 197 -5.49 -13.65 8.02
C ASP A 197 -4.64 -12.78 7.08
N SER A 198 -4.71 -13.15 5.81
CA SER A 198 -4.02 -12.46 4.72
C SER A 198 -4.72 -11.15 4.34
N ARG A 199 -5.79 -10.77 5.05
CA ARG A 199 -6.41 -9.43 4.96
C ARG A 199 -5.50 -8.42 5.65
N LEU A 200 -4.38 -8.13 4.99
CA LEU A 200 -3.48 -7.02 5.28
C LEU A 200 -4.07 -5.70 4.76
N ASP A 201 -5.39 -5.53 4.93
CA ASP A 201 -6.09 -4.32 4.54
C ASP A 201 -5.72 -3.23 5.55
N ALA A 202 -4.98 -2.24 5.08
CA ALA A 202 -4.67 -1.11 5.93
C ALA A 202 -5.88 -0.20 6.06
N HIS A 203 -6.17 0.22 7.28
CA HIS A 203 -7.34 1.04 7.60
C HIS A 203 -7.00 2.49 7.91
N CYS A 204 -5.73 2.81 8.17
CA CYS A 204 -5.25 4.18 8.30
C CYS A 204 -3.94 4.42 7.53
N LEU A 205 -3.69 5.66 7.09
CA LEU A 205 -2.44 6.06 6.43
C LEU A 205 -1.22 5.72 7.29
N SER A 206 -1.34 5.84 8.62
CA SER A 206 -0.25 5.67 9.58
C SER A 206 0.37 4.26 9.57
N GLU A 207 -0.40 3.24 9.18
CA GLU A 207 0.07 1.85 9.02
C GLU A 207 1.07 1.69 7.86
N GLY A 208 1.17 2.68 6.96
CA GLY A 208 2.08 2.65 5.83
C GLY A 208 3.53 2.97 6.15
N PHE A 209 3.84 3.48 7.34
CA PHE A 209 5.19 3.89 7.70
C PHE A 209 6.05 2.71 8.17
N HIS A 210 7.12 2.45 7.42
CA HIS A 210 8.13 1.45 7.76
C HIS A 210 9.48 2.11 8.02
N VAL A 211 10.21 1.61 9.01
CA VAL A 211 11.60 2.00 9.29
C VAL A 211 12.51 0.79 9.13
N PHE A 212 13.80 1.04 8.95
CA PHE A 212 14.80 0.01 8.63
C PHE A 212 14.50 -0.73 7.33
N THR A 213 13.79 -0.09 6.40
CA THR A 213 13.72 -0.58 5.03
C THR A 213 15.14 -0.45 4.46
N ALA A 214 15.76 -1.58 4.12
CA ALA A 214 17.09 -1.55 3.53
C ALA A 214 17.05 -0.63 2.30
N PRO A 215 18.11 0.14 1.99
CA PRO A 215 18.20 0.90 0.75
C PRO A 215 18.44 -0.07 -0.42
N THR A 216 17.57 -1.07 -0.59
CA THR A 216 17.47 -1.80 -1.84
C THR A 216 16.75 -0.86 -2.80
N THR A 217 17.43 -0.54 -3.88
CA THR A 217 16.91 0.12 -5.06
C THR A 217 15.70 -0.64 -5.62
N ASN A 218 14.52 -0.54 -5.02
CA ASN A 218 13.30 -1.15 -5.53
C ASN A 218 12.08 -0.29 -5.18
N LYS A 219 12.01 0.86 -5.84
CA LYS A 219 10.75 1.55 -6.09
C LYS A 219 9.81 0.59 -6.85
N CYS A 220 8.66 0.30 -6.26
CA CYS A 220 7.56 -0.47 -6.87
C CYS A 220 8.03 -1.76 -7.55
N THR A 221 8.29 -2.78 -6.75
CA THR A 221 7.95 -4.11 -7.19
C THR A 221 6.53 -4.34 -6.67
N THR A 222 5.58 -4.61 -7.56
CA THR A 222 4.50 -5.54 -7.23
C THR A 222 5.16 -6.70 -6.47
N PRO A 223 4.54 -7.28 -5.41
CA PRO A 223 5.06 -8.54 -4.92
C PRO A 223 5.13 -9.44 -6.15
N LYS A 224 6.36 -9.71 -6.62
CA LYS A 224 6.53 -10.82 -7.54
C LYS A 224 5.92 -11.96 -6.73
N PRO A 225 4.97 -12.74 -7.29
CA PRO A 225 4.66 -14.03 -6.67
C PRO A 225 6.00 -14.64 -6.36
N ILE A 226 6.19 -15.13 -5.13
CA ILE A 226 7.46 -15.74 -4.70
C ILE A 226 7.84 -16.66 -5.85
N GLN A 227 8.78 -16.21 -6.67
CA GLN A 227 9.45 -17.10 -7.58
C GLN A 227 10.27 -17.85 -6.57
N GLU A 228 9.80 -19.06 -6.25
CA GLU A 228 10.66 -20.09 -5.70
C GLU A 228 12.00 -19.87 -6.38
N HIS A 229 13.00 -19.52 -5.56
CA HIS A 229 14.34 -19.44 -6.07
C HIS A 229 14.66 -20.86 -6.51
N ALA A 230 14.38 -21.17 -7.78
CA ALA A 230 14.94 -22.30 -8.46
C ALA A 230 16.44 -22.12 -8.27
N ALA A 231 17.01 -23.00 -7.45
CA ALA A 231 18.44 -23.14 -7.33
C ALA A 231 19.03 -23.21 -8.76
N PRO A 232 20.27 -22.73 -8.97
CA PRO A 232 20.90 -22.80 -10.27
C PRO A 232 20.70 -24.19 -10.87
N VAL A 233 20.05 -24.23 -12.03
CA VAL A 233 19.71 -25.43 -12.78
C VAL A 233 20.99 -26.25 -12.94
N ASN A 234 21.06 -27.35 -12.20
CA ASN A 234 22.00 -28.41 -12.44
C ASN A 234 21.39 -29.18 -13.61
N ASP A 235 22.05 -29.22 -14.78
CA ASP A 235 21.61 -29.92 -16.00
C ASP A 235 21.59 -31.47 -15.84
N GLY A 236 21.15 -31.97 -14.68
CA GLY A 236 20.76 -33.36 -14.48
C GLY A 236 19.25 -33.49 -14.57
N PRO A 237 18.70 -34.66 -14.92
CA PRO A 237 17.25 -34.87 -14.88
C PRO A 237 16.75 -34.63 -13.45
N GLU A 238 15.96 -33.56 -13.27
CA GLU A 238 15.28 -33.26 -12.02
C GLU A 238 14.32 -34.41 -11.72
N THR A 239 14.71 -35.25 -10.77
CA THR A 239 13.88 -36.35 -10.29
C THR A 239 12.95 -35.81 -9.22
N PHE A 240 11.77 -35.36 -9.64
CA PHE A 240 10.71 -35.01 -8.70
C PHE A 240 10.25 -36.27 -7.97
N SER A 241 10.33 -36.25 -6.65
CA SER A 241 9.77 -37.30 -5.79
C SER A 241 8.58 -36.74 -5.03
N THR A 242 7.41 -37.34 -5.20
CA THR A 242 6.22 -36.96 -4.44
C THR A 242 6.33 -37.51 -3.02
N ILE A 243 6.20 -36.63 -2.03
CA ILE A 243 6.17 -36.98 -0.61
C ILE A 243 4.82 -36.56 -0.04
N TRP A 244 4.19 -37.46 0.70
CA TRP A 244 2.94 -37.22 1.40
C TRP A 244 3.24 -37.00 2.88
N CYS A 245 2.85 -35.82 3.37
CA CYS A 245 2.99 -35.44 4.78
C CYS A 245 1.60 -35.36 5.41
N ALA A 246 1.45 -35.87 6.63
CA ALA A 246 0.22 -35.78 7.39
C ALA A 246 0.51 -35.64 8.90
N GLY A 247 -0.37 -34.99 9.63
CA GLY A 247 -0.32 -34.90 11.10
C GLY A 247 -1.61 -35.42 11.70
N LYS A 248 -1.50 -36.12 12.83
CA LYS A 248 -2.67 -36.59 13.59
C LYS A 248 -2.50 -36.33 15.06
N CYS A 249 -3.54 -35.81 15.70
CA CYS A 249 -3.59 -35.63 17.15
C CYS A 249 -4.73 -36.45 17.76
N LYS A 250 -4.44 -37.15 18.85
CA LYS A 250 -5.41 -37.86 19.67
C LYS A 250 -5.67 -37.08 20.96
N GLY A 251 -6.92 -36.97 21.38
CA GLY A 251 -7.29 -36.23 22.60
C GLY A 251 -7.19 -34.72 22.46
N ALA A 252 -7.47 -34.20 21.26
CA ALA A 252 -7.44 -32.76 20.99
C ALA A 252 -8.26 -32.00 22.06
N LYS A 253 -7.67 -30.94 22.63
CA LYS A 253 -8.21 -30.13 23.75
C LYS A 253 -8.08 -30.73 25.16
N SER A 254 -7.24 -31.75 25.35
CA SER A 254 -6.86 -32.25 26.67
C SER A 254 -5.37 -32.07 26.94
N ASP A 255 -4.98 -32.05 28.21
CA ASP A 255 -3.57 -32.03 28.63
C ASP A 255 -2.85 -33.36 28.32
N GLU A 256 -3.59 -34.41 27.96
CA GLU A 256 -3.10 -35.71 27.52
C GLU A 256 -3.02 -35.83 25.99
N ALA A 257 -3.19 -34.71 25.27
CA ALA A 257 -3.11 -34.70 23.81
C ALA A 257 -1.76 -35.23 23.32
N THR A 258 -1.80 -36.14 22.35
CA THR A 258 -0.60 -36.71 21.73
C THR A 258 -0.70 -36.56 20.22
N ALA A 259 0.33 -36.02 19.60
CA ALA A 259 0.39 -35.73 18.17
C ALA A 259 1.56 -36.46 17.50
N THR A 260 1.32 -36.91 16.27
CA THR A 260 2.27 -37.68 15.48
C THR A 260 2.28 -37.19 14.04
N ALA A 261 3.48 -36.99 13.51
CA ALA A 261 3.76 -36.62 12.13
C ALA A 261 4.04 -37.89 11.29
N GLY A 262 3.47 -37.98 10.09
CA GLY A 262 3.67 -39.07 9.16
C GLY A 262 4.24 -38.58 7.84
N ILE A 263 5.24 -39.29 7.32
CA ILE A 263 5.88 -39.03 6.03
C ILE A 263 5.84 -40.32 5.24
N TRP A 264 5.33 -40.25 4.01
CA TRP A 264 5.15 -41.40 3.14
C TRP A 264 5.51 -41.06 1.70
N LEU A 265 6.33 -41.89 1.07
CA LEU A 265 6.80 -41.71 -0.31
C LEU A 265 6.21 -42.78 -1.23
N SER A 266 6.46 -44.04 -0.89
CA SER A 266 5.97 -45.20 -1.64
C SER A 266 5.99 -46.47 -0.78
N PRO A 267 5.26 -47.53 -1.14
CA PRO A 267 5.26 -48.78 -0.37
C PRO A 267 6.68 -49.35 -0.19
N GLY A 268 7.06 -49.65 1.06
CA GLY A 268 8.38 -50.23 1.39
C GLY A 268 9.57 -49.26 1.32
N ASN A 269 9.34 -47.97 1.08
CA ASN A 269 10.42 -46.98 1.09
C ASN A 269 10.98 -46.79 2.50
N ARG A 270 12.32 -46.86 2.62
CA ARG A 270 13.03 -46.72 3.91
C ARG A 270 12.89 -45.32 4.53
N LEU A 271 12.50 -44.32 3.74
CA LEU A 271 12.27 -42.96 4.18
C LEU A 271 10.86 -42.74 4.74
N ASN A 272 9.94 -43.70 4.58
CA ASN A 272 8.64 -43.66 5.24
C ASN A 272 8.86 -43.67 6.76
N LYS A 273 8.35 -42.66 7.45
CA LYS A 273 8.54 -42.53 8.90
C LYS A 273 7.33 -41.94 9.59
N SER A 274 7.22 -42.30 10.86
CA SER A 274 6.25 -41.74 11.80
C SER A 274 7.03 -41.16 12.97
N ILE A 275 6.81 -39.89 13.26
CA ILE A 275 7.54 -39.11 14.27
C ILE A 275 6.54 -38.68 15.33
N ALA A 276 6.68 -39.22 16.54
CA ALA A 276 5.93 -38.72 17.69
C ALA A 276 6.46 -37.34 18.08
N LEU A 277 5.57 -36.38 18.33
CA LEU A 277 5.99 -35.04 18.71
C LEU A 277 6.50 -35.04 20.16
N PRO A 278 7.67 -34.44 20.43
CA PRO A 278 8.14 -34.29 21.81
C PRO A 278 7.16 -33.43 22.62
N SER A 279 7.02 -33.73 23.91
CA SER A 279 6.09 -33.03 24.82
C SER A 279 6.38 -31.53 24.99
N THR A 280 7.58 -31.08 24.57
CA THR A 280 7.95 -29.65 24.52
C THR A 280 7.25 -28.89 23.40
N LEU A 281 6.77 -29.57 22.36
CA LEU A 281 5.99 -28.98 21.27
C LEU A 281 4.50 -29.11 21.57
N ARG A 282 3.73 -28.12 21.10
CA ARG A 282 2.27 -28.14 21.17
C ARG A 282 1.74 -29.41 20.50
N GLN A 283 0.98 -30.21 21.24
CA GLN A 283 0.42 -31.46 20.76
C GLN A 283 -0.87 -31.17 19.95
N SER A 284 -0.72 -30.89 18.66
CA SER A 284 -1.83 -30.61 17.74
C SER A 284 -1.56 -31.17 16.34
N SER A 285 -2.61 -31.37 15.54
CA SER A 285 -2.47 -31.84 14.15
C SER A 285 -1.65 -30.87 13.29
N PRO A 286 -1.87 -29.53 13.33
CA PRO A 286 -1.05 -28.59 12.54
C PRO A 286 0.42 -28.58 12.93
N THR A 287 0.74 -28.71 14.23
CA THR A 287 2.13 -28.81 14.67
C THR A 287 2.77 -30.10 14.18
N ALA A 288 2.02 -31.20 14.12
CA ALA A 288 2.51 -32.45 13.55
C ALA A 288 2.72 -32.39 12.03
N GLU A 289 1.85 -31.73 11.29
CA GLU A 289 2.04 -31.50 9.85
C GLU A 289 3.28 -30.67 9.56
N ALA A 290 3.51 -29.58 10.31
CA ALA A 290 4.72 -28.78 10.17
C ALA A 290 5.99 -29.59 10.46
N VAL A 291 5.97 -30.46 11.46
CA VAL A 291 7.08 -31.37 11.76
C VAL A 291 7.28 -32.42 10.66
N ALA A 292 6.20 -32.91 10.04
CA ALA A 292 6.29 -33.82 8.89
C ALA A 292 6.98 -33.13 7.71
N VAL A 293 6.59 -31.89 7.37
CA VAL A 293 7.22 -31.12 6.28
C VAL A 293 8.68 -30.80 6.57
N LEU A 294 9.01 -30.39 7.80
CA LEU A 294 10.40 -30.09 8.18
C LEU A 294 11.31 -31.33 8.22
N SER A 295 10.72 -32.51 8.35
CA SER A 295 11.46 -33.77 8.44
C SER A 295 11.49 -34.53 7.11
N ALA A 296 10.65 -34.19 6.14
CA ALA A 296 10.63 -34.79 4.80
C ALA A 296 11.87 -34.40 4.00
#